data_AF-A0A820M6Q5-F1
#
_entry.id   AF-A0A820M6Q5-F1
#
_cell.length_a   1.000
_cell.length_b   1.000
_cell.length_c   1.000
_cell.angle_alpha   90.00
_cell.angle_beta   90.00
_cell.angle_gamma   90.00
#
_symmetry.space_group_name_H-M   'P 1'
#
loop_
_entity.id
_entity.type
_entity.pdbx_description
1 polymer ?
#
loop_
_entity_poly.entity_id
_entity_poly.type
_entity_poly.pdbx_seq_one_letter_code
_entity_poly.pdbx_strand_id
1 'polypeptide(L)'
;LTYELQLDKDKNPADQRLFFRESFKSIKKRHFKMSDRICHDYSLYMKDDVNDKLKPIRLQINYMLSSKLDANIVPSILDPTNSTFDYNIPIQKDCGYDDICIPNIHLTTSNWPDVYKIGLTKKILLNINV
;
A
#
# COMPACT_ATOMS: atom_id res chain seq x y z
N LEU A 1 -14.10 -4.76 -15.54
CA LEU A 1 -13.67 -4.27 -14.21
C LEU A 1 -13.20 -2.82 -14.36
N THR A 2 -13.36 -2.01 -13.33
CA THR A 2 -12.82 -0.66 -13.25
C THR A 2 -11.92 -0.60 -12.04
N TYR A 3 -10.75 0.02 -12.16
CA TYR A 3 -9.96 0.40 -11.00
C TYR A 3 -9.75 1.90 -10.93
N GLU A 4 -9.63 2.38 -9.70
CA GLU A 4 -9.21 3.74 -9.35
C GLU A 4 -7.90 3.64 -8.59
N LEU A 5 -6.84 4.23 -9.15
CA LEU A 5 -5.55 4.41 -8.47
C LEU A 5 -5.49 5.83 -7.93
N GLN A 6 -5.33 5.95 -6.61
CA GLN A 6 -5.13 7.20 -5.90
C GLN A 6 -3.69 7.27 -5.37
N LEU A 7 -3.01 8.38 -5.70
CA LEU A 7 -1.67 8.69 -5.23
C LEU A 7 -1.74 9.47 -3.92
N ASP A 8 -0.82 9.17 -2.99
CA ASP A 8 -0.66 9.86 -1.71
C ASP A 8 -1.97 9.95 -0.89
N LYS A 9 -2.66 8.80 -0.74
CA LYS A 9 -4.03 8.68 -0.21
C LYS A 9 -4.26 9.36 1.15
N ASP A 10 -3.22 9.43 1.98
CA ASP A 10 -3.27 9.99 3.33
C ASP A 10 -3.10 11.52 3.34
N LYS A 11 -2.89 12.16 2.18
CA LYS A 11 -2.78 13.60 2.03
C LYS A 11 -4.05 14.24 1.50
N ASN A 12 -4.30 15.45 1.99
CA ASN A 12 -5.33 16.33 1.46
C ASN A 12 -4.82 17.02 0.19
N PRO A 13 -5.72 17.58 -0.65
CA PRO A 13 -5.32 18.21 -1.91
C PRO A 13 -4.25 19.31 -1.80
N ALA A 14 -4.24 20.07 -0.70
CA ALA A 14 -3.26 21.13 -0.46
C ALA A 14 -1.84 20.59 -0.16
N ASP A 15 -1.76 19.41 0.45
CA ASP A 15 -0.51 18.76 0.86
C ASP A 15 -0.12 17.61 -0.09
N GLN A 16 -0.78 17.51 -1.25
CA GLN A 16 -0.55 16.46 -2.22
C GLN A 16 0.87 16.56 -2.78
N ARG A 17 1.64 15.48 -2.65
CA ARG A 17 3.06 15.46 -3.04
C ARG A 17 3.30 14.83 -4.40
N LEU A 18 2.42 13.91 -4.82
CA LEU A 18 2.60 13.08 -6.01
C LEU A 18 1.41 13.17 -6.98
N PHE A 19 1.72 13.26 -8.27
CA PHE A 19 0.74 13.44 -9.35
C PHE A 19 1.08 12.55 -10.55
N PHE A 20 0.08 12.19 -11.36
CA PHE A 20 0.31 11.57 -12.66
C PHE A 20 0.89 12.60 -13.63
N ARG A 21 2.01 12.29 -14.27
CA ARG A 21 2.72 13.24 -15.17
C ARG A 21 1.86 13.70 -16.35
N GLU A 22 1.00 12.82 -16.87
CA GLU A 22 0.14 13.12 -18.02
C GLU A 22 -0.99 14.11 -17.71
N SER A 23 -1.58 14.00 -16.52
CA SER A 23 -2.83 14.72 -16.17
C SER A 23 -2.67 15.72 -15.05
N PHE A 24 -1.55 15.70 -14.34
CA PHE A 24 -1.30 16.43 -13.09
C PHE A 24 -2.39 16.22 -12.03
N LYS A 25 -3.09 15.10 -12.09
CA LYS A 25 -4.08 14.69 -11.08
C LYS A 25 -3.45 13.68 -10.13
N SER A 26 -4.03 13.53 -8.94
CA SER A 26 -3.65 12.49 -7.97
C SER A 26 -4.46 11.20 -8.12
N ILE A 27 -5.46 11.18 -9.00
CA ILE A 27 -6.37 10.04 -9.19
C ILE A 27 -6.45 9.67 -10.67
N LYS A 28 -6.40 8.37 -10.97
CA LYS A 28 -6.60 7.80 -12.31
C LYS A 28 -7.59 6.65 -12.24
N LYS A 29 -8.63 6.72 -13.08
CA LYS A 29 -9.60 5.63 -13.29
C LYS A 29 -9.35 4.95 -14.62
N ARG A 30 -9.41 3.62 -14.67
CA ARG A 30 -9.33 2.85 -15.92
C ARG A 30 -10.27 1.66 -15.89
N HIS A 31 -10.75 1.31 -17.08
CA HIS A 31 -11.58 0.15 -17.33
C HIS A 31 -10.76 -0.90 -18.05
N PHE A 32 -10.91 -2.15 -17.66
CA PHE A 32 -10.27 -3.27 -18.33
C PHE A 32 -11.18 -4.50 -18.35
N LYS A 33 -10.94 -5.38 -19.32
CA LYS A 33 -11.61 -6.67 -19.41
C LYS A 33 -10.73 -7.71 -18.73
N MET A 34 -11.35 -8.59 -17.95
CA MET A 34 -10.67 -9.67 -17.27
C MET A 34 -10.48 -10.81 -18.28
N SER A 35 -9.36 -10.82 -18.99
CA SER A 35 -8.95 -11.97 -19.81
C SER A 35 -7.66 -12.60 -19.29
N ASP A 36 -6.68 -11.77 -18.89
CA ASP A 36 -5.36 -12.17 -18.39
C ASP A 36 -4.80 -11.18 -17.35
N ARG A 37 -3.63 -11.46 -16.77
CA ARG A 37 -2.87 -10.50 -15.93
C ARG A 37 -2.44 -9.30 -16.77
N ILE A 38 -3.03 -8.13 -16.49
CA ILE A 38 -2.70 -6.87 -17.16
C ILE A 38 -1.92 -5.99 -16.19
N CYS A 39 -0.74 -5.54 -16.61
CA CYS A 39 0.07 -4.56 -15.89
C CYS A 39 0.09 -3.23 -16.68
N HIS A 40 0.09 -2.12 -15.93
CA HIS A 40 0.14 -0.78 -16.50
C HIS A 40 1.23 0.04 -15.80
N ASP A 41 2.09 0.64 -16.59
CA ASP A 41 3.13 1.54 -16.09
C ASP A 41 2.61 2.98 -16.05
N TYR A 42 2.99 3.71 -15.01
CA TYR A 42 2.65 5.11 -14.83
C TYR A 42 3.87 5.95 -14.58
N SER A 43 4.02 7.01 -15.36
CA SER A 43 4.96 8.08 -15.04
C SER A 43 4.33 9.04 -14.04
N LEU A 44 4.98 9.18 -12.89
CA LEU A 44 4.55 10.05 -11.79
C LEU A 44 5.48 11.26 -11.69
N TYR A 45 4.97 12.34 -11.14
CA TYR A 45 5.69 13.59 -10.87
C TYR A 45 5.54 13.93 -9.39
N MET A 46 6.67 14.17 -8.72
CA MET A 46 6.73 14.64 -7.34
C MET A 46 6.95 16.14 -7.31
N LYS A 47 6.25 16.86 -6.43
CA LYS A 47 6.47 18.29 -6.21
C LYS A 47 7.85 18.52 -5.58
N ASP A 48 8.56 19.56 -6.01
CA ASP A 48 9.91 19.85 -5.49
C ASP A 48 9.89 20.30 -4.02
N ASP A 49 8.93 21.17 -3.66
CA ASP A 49 8.81 21.74 -2.32
C ASP A 49 7.83 20.93 -1.44
N VAL A 50 8.31 19.76 -1.00
CA VAL A 50 7.59 18.87 -0.10
C VAL A 50 8.14 19.00 1.32
N ASN A 51 7.32 19.55 2.22
CA ASN A 51 7.68 19.69 3.64
C ASN A 51 7.73 18.34 4.38
N ASP A 52 6.74 17.47 4.14
CA ASP A 52 6.68 16.16 4.77
C ASP A 52 7.43 15.11 3.95
N LYS A 53 8.68 14.85 4.36
CA LYS A 53 9.56 13.82 3.79
C LYS A 53 9.71 12.59 4.69
N LEU A 54 8.99 12.54 5.82
CA LEU A 54 9.08 11.42 6.78
C LEU A 54 7.97 10.40 6.57
N LYS A 55 6.76 10.85 6.23
CA LYS A 55 5.66 9.92 5.95
C LYS A 55 5.84 9.28 4.57
N PRO A 56 5.70 7.95 4.43
CA PRO A 56 5.73 7.31 3.13
C PRO A 56 4.60 7.83 2.25
N ILE A 57 4.76 7.68 0.93
CA ILE A 57 3.71 7.97 -0.04
C ILE A 57 2.86 6.71 -0.18
N ARG A 58 1.60 6.79 0.25
CA ARG A 58 0.64 5.68 0.14
C ARG A 58 -0.10 5.73 -1.18
N LEU A 59 0.08 4.71 -2.01
CA LEU A 59 -0.71 4.45 -3.19
C LEU A 59 -1.84 3.50 -2.84
N GLN A 60 -3.06 3.82 -3.26
CA GLN A 60 -4.23 2.99 -3.03
C GLN A 60 -4.92 2.66 -4.36
N ILE A 61 -5.19 1.39 -4.59
CA ILE A 61 -5.95 0.91 -5.73
C ILE A 61 -7.27 0.34 -5.25
N ASN A 62 -8.38 0.85 -5.77
CA ASN A 62 -9.72 0.34 -5.52
C ASN A 62 -10.30 -0.28 -6.80
N TYR A 63 -10.72 -1.53 -6.72
CA TYR A 63 -11.34 -2.28 -7.82
C TYR A 63 -12.85 -2.38 -7.63
N MET A 64 -13.58 -2.19 -8.72
CA MET A 64 -15.04 -2.31 -8.74
C MET A 64 -15.49 -3.00 -10.03
N LEU A 65 -16.58 -3.76 -9.92
CA LEU A 65 -17.24 -4.31 -11.09
C LEU A 65 -18.18 -3.25 -11.70
N SER A 66 -17.93 -2.87 -12.95
CA SER A 66 -18.85 -2.02 -13.69
C SER A 66 -20.01 -2.89 -14.18
N SER A 67 -21.15 -2.83 -13.50
CA SER A 67 -22.34 -3.59 -13.87
C SER A 67 -23.09 -2.89 -15.01
N LYS A 68 -23.10 -3.50 -16.20
CA LYS A 68 -24.22 -3.34 -17.13
C LYS A 68 -25.14 -4.53 -16.90
N LEU A 69 -26.31 -4.27 -16.31
CA LEU A 69 -27.35 -5.28 -16.14
C LEU A 69 -28.06 -5.44 -17.48
N ASP A 70 -27.58 -6.37 -18.31
CA ASP A 70 -28.40 -6.89 -19.40
C ASP A 70 -29.44 -7.83 -18.79
N ALA A 71 -30.72 -7.60 -19.08
CA ALA A 71 -31.85 -8.28 -18.43
C ALA A 71 -31.84 -9.82 -18.56
N ASN A 72 -31.03 -10.37 -19.48
CA ASN A 72 -30.95 -11.80 -19.78
C ASN A 72 -29.66 -12.47 -19.29
N ILE A 73 -28.79 -11.78 -18.55
CA ILE A 73 -27.50 -12.32 -18.10
C ILE A 73 -27.37 -12.21 -16.57
N VAL A 74 -27.07 -13.32 -15.90
CA VAL A 74 -26.73 -13.31 -14.47
C VAL A 74 -25.41 -12.54 -14.29
N PRO A 75 -25.39 -11.46 -13.48
CA PRO A 75 -24.19 -10.65 -13.33
C PRO A 75 -23.10 -11.42 -12.58
N SER A 76 -21.85 -11.23 -13.00
CA SER A 76 -20.70 -11.68 -12.21
C SER A 76 -20.64 -10.92 -10.88
N ILE A 77 -20.05 -11.53 -9.86
CA ILE A 77 -19.88 -10.92 -8.53
C ILE A 77 -18.38 -10.76 -8.28
N LEU A 78 -17.99 -9.61 -7.72
CA LEU A 78 -16.63 -9.37 -7.25
C LEU A 78 -16.50 -9.86 -5.81
N ASP A 79 -15.40 -10.55 -5.49
CA ASP A 79 -15.09 -10.94 -4.12
C ASP A 79 -14.94 -9.69 -3.23
N PRO A 80 -15.74 -9.56 -2.16
CA PRO A 80 -15.72 -8.39 -1.29
C PRO A 80 -14.45 -8.25 -0.45
N THR A 81 -13.63 -9.30 -0.33
CA THR A 81 -12.46 -9.31 0.57
C THR A 81 -11.22 -8.62 -0.01
N ASN A 82 -11.15 -8.46 -1.34
CA ASN A 82 -9.94 -8.05 -2.07
C ASN A 82 -10.15 -6.83 -2.98
N SER A 83 -11.03 -5.91 -2.58
CA SER A 83 -11.41 -4.76 -3.42
C SER A 83 -10.43 -3.58 -3.32
N THR A 84 -9.58 -3.53 -2.29
CA THR A 84 -8.61 -2.45 -2.07
C THR A 84 -7.21 -3.01 -1.85
N PHE A 85 -6.22 -2.41 -2.52
CA PHE A 85 -4.80 -2.71 -2.35
C PHE A 85 -4.03 -1.44 -2.02
N ASP A 86 -3.16 -1.50 -1.01
CA ASP A 86 -2.33 -0.39 -0.58
C ASP A 86 -0.85 -0.71 -0.80
N TYR A 87 -0.08 0.30 -1.24
CA TYR A 87 1.37 0.21 -1.40
C TYR A 87 2.04 1.48 -0.88
N ASN A 88 3.07 1.32 -0.05
CA ASN A 88 3.78 2.44 0.57
C ASN A 88 5.17 2.60 -0.05
N ILE A 89 5.47 3.81 -0.51
CA ILE A 89 6.79 4.19 -1.04
C ILE A 89 7.47 5.09 0.00
N PRO A 90 8.54 4.64 0.68
CA PRO A 90 9.30 5.50 1.58
C PRO A 90 10.05 6.58 0.78
N ILE A 91 10.16 7.77 1.37
CA ILE A 91 11.04 8.83 0.84
C ILE A 91 12.39 8.63 1.52
N GLN A 92 13.45 8.47 0.73
CA GLN A 92 14.81 8.35 1.25
C GLN A 92 15.22 9.65 1.93
N LYS A 93 15.70 9.54 3.16
CA LYS A 93 16.20 10.66 3.94
C LYS A 93 17.29 10.16 4.87
N ASP A 94 18.34 10.95 5.03
CA ASP A 94 19.46 10.68 5.93
C ASP A 94 20.18 9.34 5.62
N CYS A 95 20.23 8.92 4.35
CA CYS A 95 20.89 7.66 3.92
C CYS A 95 22.43 7.74 3.84
N GLY A 96 23.04 8.91 4.05
CA GLY A 96 24.49 9.12 3.87
C GLY A 96 24.81 9.80 2.54
N TYR A 97 26.08 9.69 2.10
CA TYR A 97 26.57 10.37 0.88
C TYR A 97 26.26 9.61 -0.41
N ASP A 98 26.00 8.30 -0.32
CA ASP A 98 25.72 7.41 -1.45
C ASP A 98 24.22 7.24 -1.74
N ASP A 99 23.35 7.89 -0.97
CA ASP A 99 21.88 7.78 -1.04
C ASP A 99 21.33 6.34 -0.87
N ILE A 100 22.12 5.41 -0.31
CA ILE A 100 21.73 4.01 -0.09
C ILE A 100 21.55 3.74 1.41
N CYS A 101 20.29 3.59 1.82
CA CYS A 101 19.97 3.24 3.20
C CYS A 101 20.22 1.74 3.48
N ILE A 102 21.29 1.42 4.22
CA ILE A 102 21.58 0.05 4.70
C ILE A 102 21.26 -0.03 6.20
N PRO A 103 20.16 -0.71 6.60
CA PRO A 103 19.77 -0.77 8.00
C PRO A 103 20.60 -1.81 8.77
N ASN A 104 20.95 -1.50 10.03
CA ASN A 104 21.60 -2.42 10.96
C ASN A 104 20.64 -2.75 12.12
N ILE A 105 19.65 -3.59 11.85
CA ILE A 105 18.58 -3.94 12.81
C ILE A 105 19.08 -5.05 13.72
N HIS A 106 19.01 -4.84 15.04
CA HIS A 106 19.31 -5.84 16.06
C HIS A 106 18.05 -6.18 16.82
N LEU A 107 17.82 -7.46 17.10
CA LEU A 107 16.67 -7.89 17.88
C LEU A 107 17.15 -8.81 19.00
N THR A 108 16.75 -8.51 20.22
CA THR A 108 17.07 -9.31 21.41
C THR A 108 15.80 -9.66 22.15
N THR A 109 15.79 -10.83 22.78
CA THR A 109 14.62 -11.32 23.53
C THR A 109 15.01 -11.77 24.92
N SER A 110 14.17 -11.49 25.91
CA SER A 110 14.30 -11.97 27.28
C SER A 110 12.97 -12.54 27.80
N ASN A 111 13.02 -13.18 28.98
CA ASN A 111 11.88 -13.83 29.65
C ASN A 111 11.33 -15.09 28.95
N TRP A 112 12.18 -15.85 28.26
CA TRP A 112 11.79 -17.17 27.78
C TRP A 112 11.61 -18.14 28.95
N PRO A 113 10.51 -18.91 29.04
CA PRO A 113 10.35 -19.90 30.09
C PRO A 113 11.22 -21.14 29.82
N ASP A 114 12.03 -21.56 30.78
CA ASP A 114 12.87 -22.77 30.65
C ASP A 114 12.03 -24.05 30.48
N VAL A 115 10.80 -24.06 30.99
CA VAL A 115 9.88 -25.19 30.88
C VAL A 115 8.46 -24.70 30.61
N TYR A 116 7.84 -25.24 29.56
CA TYR A 116 6.42 -25.07 29.26
C TYR A 116 5.68 -26.39 29.41
N LYS A 117 4.72 -26.47 30.35
CA LYS A 117 3.95 -27.69 30.62
C LYS A 117 2.72 -27.75 29.71
N ILE A 118 2.65 -28.80 28.90
CA ILE A 118 1.52 -29.09 28.00
C ILE A 118 0.29 -29.46 28.84
N GLY A 119 -0.89 -28.96 28.44
CA GLY A 119 -2.16 -29.15 29.16
C GLY A 119 -2.54 -27.98 30.08
N LEU A 120 -1.65 -26.99 30.25
CA LEU A 120 -1.97 -25.73 30.92
C LEU A 120 -2.15 -24.60 29.89
N THR A 121 -3.16 -23.77 30.09
CA THR A 121 -3.41 -22.54 29.29
C THR A 121 -2.60 -21.35 29.82
N LYS A 122 -1.29 -21.55 30.05
CA LYS A 122 -0.41 -20.49 30.54
C LYS A 122 0.06 -19.60 29.38
N LYS A 123 -0.08 -18.28 29.51
CA LYS A 123 0.45 -17.32 28.53
C LYS A 123 1.97 -17.23 28.66
N ILE A 124 2.67 -17.23 27.52
CA ILE A 124 4.10 -16.91 27.45
C ILE A 124 4.23 -15.42 27.18
N LEU A 125 5.00 -14.72 28.01
CA LEU A 125 5.29 -13.30 27.86
C LEU A 125 6.76 -13.16 27.48
N LEU A 126 7.00 -12.66 26.27
CA LEU A 126 8.33 -12.41 25.76
C LEU A 126 8.61 -10.93 25.77
N ASN A 127 9.76 -10.56 26.31
CA ASN A 127 10.26 -9.20 26.21
C ASN A 127 11.13 -9.12 24.96
N ILE A 128 10.73 -8.28 24.01
CA ILE A 128 11.46 -8.07 22.77
C ILE A 128 12.03 -6.65 22.81
N ASN A 129 13.33 -6.53 22.54
CA ASN A 129 14.04 -5.26 22.40
C ASN A 129 14.57 -5.16 20.97
N VAL A 130 14.31 -4.03 20.32
CA VAL A 130 14.54 -3.74 18.89
C VAL A 130 15.30 -2.44 18.77
#